data_AF-A0A850U2X9-F1
#
_entry.id   AF-A0A850U2X9-F1
#
_cell.length_a   1.000
_cell.length_b   1.000
_cell.length_c   1.000
_cell.angle_alpha   90.00
_cell.angle_beta   90.00
_cell.angle_gamma   90.00
#
_symmetry.space_group_name_H-M   'P 1'
#
loop_
_entity.id
_entity.type
_entity.pdbx_description
1 polymer ?
#
loop_
_entity_poly.entity_id
_entity_poly.type
_entity_poly.pdbx_seq_one_letter_code
_entity_poly.pdbx_strand_id
1 'polypeptide(L)' 'YSCGDCGKRFAESSHLLRHRVTHSGERPFQCRLCGKSYGDSSYLAVHQRAHTGARPY' A
#
# COMPACT_ATOMS: atom_id res chain seq x y z
N TYR A 1 0.09 -17.41 2.51
CA TYR A 1 -1.04 -16.46 2.61
C TYR A 1 -1.88 -16.52 1.34
N SER A 2 -3.18 -16.85 1.43
CA SER A 2 -4.08 -17.01 0.25
C SER A 2 -5.09 -15.88 0.11
N CYS A 3 -5.36 -15.51 -1.14
CA CYS A 3 -6.44 -14.59 -1.50
C CYS A 3 -7.76 -15.34 -1.59
N GLY A 4 -8.77 -14.87 -0.85
CA GLY A 4 -10.11 -15.45 -0.88
C GLY A 4 -10.86 -15.19 -2.18
N ASP A 5 -10.56 -14.07 -2.85
CA ASP A 5 -11.29 -13.63 -4.06
C ASP A 5 -10.85 -14.37 -5.33
N CYS A 6 -9.58 -14.79 -5.42
CA CYS A 6 -9.05 -15.43 -6.63
C CYS A 6 -8.20 -16.68 -6.36
N GLY A 7 -8.09 -17.12 -5.11
CA GLY A 7 -7.35 -18.33 -4.73
C GLY A 7 -5.82 -18.22 -4.84
N LYS A 8 -5.26 -17.09 -5.29
CA LYS A 8 -3.80 -16.90 -5.40
C LYS A 8 -3.11 -17.06 -4.06
N ARG A 9 -1.97 -17.76 -4.07
CA ARG A 9 -1.12 -17.97 -2.89
C ARG A 9 0.12 -17.10 -2.97
N PHE A 10 0.45 -16.48 -1.86
CA PHE A 10 1.63 -15.65 -1.67
C PHE A 10 2.48 -16.23 -0.53
N ALA A 11 3.80 -16.10 -0.68
CA ALA A 11 4.76 -16.49 0.35
C ALA A 11 4.63 -15.63 1.62
N GLU A 12 4.23 -14.37 1.47
CA GLU A 12 4.18 -13.39 2.57
C GLU A 12 2.81 -12.70 2.69
N SER A 13 2.47 -12.24 3.89
CA SER A 13 1.23 -11.50 4.18
C SER A 13 1.22 -10.12 3.53
N SER A 14 2.38 -9.46 3.50
CA SER A 14 2.63 -8.19 2.80
C SER A 14 2.20 -8.28 1.33
N HIS A 15 2.63 -9.34 0.64
CA HIS A 15 2.29 -9.62 -0.74
C HIS A 15 0.80 -9.91 -0.95
N LEU A 16 0.19 -10.67 -0.03
CA LEU A 16 -1.26 -10.88 -0.06
C LEU A 16 -2.03 -9.57 0.15
N LEU A 17 -1.61 -8.73 1.11
CA LEU A 17 -2.27 -7.46 1.41
C LEU A 17 -2.19 -6.51 0.21
N ARG A 18 -1.01 -6.36 -0.40
CA ARG A 18 -0.82 -5.59 -1.63
C ARG A 18 -1.67 -6.12 -2.77
N HIS A 19 -1.80 -7.44 -2.88
CA HIS A 19 -2.65 -8.06 -3.90
C HIS A 19 -4.13 -7.79 -3.67
N ARG A 20 -4.65 -7.79 -2.44
CA ARG A 20 -6.07 -7.51 -2.16
C ARG A 20 -6.52 -6.14 -2.68
N VAL A 21 -5.61 -5.18 -2.74
CA VAL A 21 -5.84 -3.84 -3.31
C VAL A 21 -6.27 -3.92 -4.78
N THR A 22 -5.85 -4.95 -5.52
CA THR A 22 -6.26 -5.14 -6.92
C THR A 22 -7.70 -5.61 -7.06
N HIS A 23 -8.29 -6.15 -6.00
CA HIS A 23 -9.67 -6.64 -5.99
C HIS A 23 -10.63 -5.59 -5.44
N SER A 24 -10.38 -5.07 -4.24
CA SER A 24 -11.33 -4.13 -3.61
C SER A 24 -11.07 -2.67 -3.96
N GLY A 25 -9.89 -2.34 -4.50
CA GLY A 25 -9.44 -0.95 -4.64
C GLY A 25 -9.19 -0.25 -3.29
N GLU A 26 -9.49 -0.91 -2.17
CA GLU A 26 -9.17 -0.40 -0.84
C GLU A 26 -7.66 -0.48 -0.64
N ARG A 27 -7.05 0.69 -0.59
CA ARG A 27 -5.61 0.82 -0.39
C ARG A 27 -5.43 1.17 1.09
N PRO A 28 -5.01 0.23 1.95
CA PRO A 28 -5.06 0.39 3.41
C PRO A 28 -4.12 1.49 3.92
N PHE A 29 -3.13 1.89 3.12
CA PHE A 29 -2.16 2.91 3.48
C PHE A 29 -2.58 4.27 2.93
N GLN A 30 -3.45 4.97 3.66
CA GLN A 30 -3.91 6.31 3.28
C GLN A 30 -2.99 7.42 3.78
N CYS A 31 -2.65 8.36 2.90
CA CYS A 31 -1.99 9.59 3.26
C CYS A 31 -2.98 10.53 3.95
N ARG A 32 -2.71 10.88 5.22
CA ARG A 32 -3.53 11.83 5.98
C ARG A 32 -3.44 13.27 5.50
N LEU A 33 -2.42 13.62 4.71
CA LEU A 33 -2.21 15.00 4.24
C LEU A 33 -3.04 15.33 2.99
N CYS A 34 -3.23 14.38 2.09
CA CYS A 34 -3.93 14.61 0.82
C CYS A 34 -4.99 13.55 0.49
N GLY A 35 -5.23 12.60 1.39
CA GLY A 35 -6.22 11.54 1.21
C GLY A 35 -5.84 10.44 0.21
N LYS A 36 -4.67 10.53 -0.46
CA LYS A 36 -4.20 9.51 -1.43
C LYS A 36 -3.89 8.19 -0.73
N SER A 37 -4.48 7.12 -1.23
CA SER A 37 -4.28 5.77 -0.67
C SER A 37 -3.27 4.96 -1.49
N TYR A 38 -2.51 4.12 -0.80
CA TYR A 38 -1.46 3.25 -1.36
C TYR A 38 -1.66 1.81 -0.89
N GLY A 39 -1.24 0.87 -1.72
CA GLY A 39 -1.34 -0.56 -1.42
C GLY A 39 -0.16 -1.11 -0.60
N ASP A 40 0.81 -0.26 -0.31
CA ASP A 40 2.07 -0.61 0.33
C ASP A 40 2.57 0.58 1.16
N SER A 41 3.05 0.28 2.37
CA SER A 41 3.52 1.29 3.33
C SER A 41 4.77 2.02 2.85
N SER A 42 5.63 1.37 2.07
CA SER A 42 6.87 1.95 1.55
C SER A 42 6.57 3.07 0.55
N TYR A 43 5.57 2.85 -0.32
CA TYR A 43 5.09 3.87 -1.25
C TYR A 43 4.43 5.04 -0.51
N LEU A 44 3.63 4.77 0.53
CA LEU A 44 3.07 5.82 1.37
C LEU A 44 4.17 6.64 2.05
N ALA A 45 5.20 5.99 2.59
CA ALA A 45 6.30 6.66 3.27
C ALA A 45 7.09 7.57 2.33
N VAL A 46 7.43 7.10 1.12
CA VAL A 46 8.07 7.93 0.08
C VAL A 46 7.18 9.11 -0.30
N HIS A 47 5.89 8.85 -0.49
CA HIS A 47 4.93 9.91 -0.78
C HIS A 47 4.83 10.97 0.33
N GLN A 48 4.84 10.55 1.60
CA GLN A 48 4.81 11.47 2.73
C GLN A 48 6.06 12.35 2.81
N ARG A 49 7.24 11.84 2.43
CA ARG A 49 8.46 12.66 2.35
C ARG A 49 8.36 13.78 1.31
N ALA A 50 7.61 13.55 0.23
CA ALA A 50 7.37 14.59 -0.78
C ALA A 50 6.52 15.75 -0.22
N HIS A 51 5.60 15.48 0.72
CA HIS A 51 4.80 16.54 1.37
C HIS A 51 5.63 17.37 2.35
N THR A 52 6.50 16.74 3.12
CA THR A 52 7.31 17.44 4.12
C THR A 52 8.48 18.21 3.50
N GLY A 53 8.69 18.10 2.17
CA GLY A 53 9.82 18.73 1.49
C GLY A 53 11.17 18.27 2.03
N ALA A 54 11.20 17.14 2.75
CA ALA A 54 12.40 16.58 3.33
C ALA A 54 13.25 16.02 2.18
N ARG A 55 14.07 16.89 1.58
CA ARG A 55 15.19 16.51 0.74
C ARG A 55 16.03 15.49 1.53
N PRO A 56 16.31 14.29 0.99
CA PRO A 56 17.45 13.54 1.50
C PRO A 56 18.68 14.40 1.21
N TYR A 57 19.48 14.58 2.24
CA TYR A 57 20.72 15.36 2.25
C TYR A 57 21.63 14.99 1.07
#